data_AF-X1FY57-F1
#
_entry.id   AF-X1FY57-F1
#
_cell.length_a   1.000
_cell.length_b   1.000
_cell.length_c   1.000
_cell.angle_alpha   90.00
_cell.angle_beta   90.00
_cell.angle_gamma   90.00
#
_symmetry.space_group_name_H-M   'P 1'
#
loop_
_entity.id
_entity.type
_entity.pdbx_description
1 polymer ?
#
loop_
_entity_poly.entity_id
_entity_poly.type
_entity_poly.pdbx_seq_one_letter_code
_entity_poly.pdbx_strand_id
1 'polypeptide(L)'
;GEKGGKQIEVDAHGRALRTISEKDPVPGHSLYLTIDLRMQEIAEKELGERKGVVLIGDPYTGGIFALVSYPGFDPNLFSWGISESEWNRLRDEPLHPLENRATRGEYPLGSAIKVITASAALEEGIISKEDTFFCGGNFTIGNRVFKGWKEEGHGEINLEQAIIHSCNVYFYQLGLRLGVKRIIRYASLFGLGKPTGIDLGSEKPGFLPTRDWKKKHKGEAWYGGDTVNLSIGQGYILVTPVQMLKVISVIANGGYL
;
A
#
# COMPACT_ATOMS: atom_id res chain seq x y z
N GLY A 1 -2.11 -28.77 13.16
CA GLY A 1 -2.16 -29.79 14.23
C GLY A 1 -3.34 -30.69 13.97
N GLU A 2 -3.33 -31.88 14.55
CA GLU A 2 -4.41 -32.86 14.42
C GLU A 2 -5.09 -33.08 15.76
N LYS A 3 -6.42 -33.17 15.73
CA LYS A 3 -7.19 -33.49 16.94
C LYS A 3 -6.87 -34.93 17.38
N GLY A 4 -6.61 -35.07 18.66
CA GLY A 4 -6.65 -36.36 19.34
C GLY A 4 -8.10 -36.76 19.67
N GLY A 5 -8.26 -37.83 20.43
CA GLY A 5 -9.56 -38.27 20.92
C GLY A 5 -9.44 -39.42 21.91
N LYS A 6 -10.42 -39.54 22.80
CA LYS A 6 -10.55 -40.67 23.73
C LYS A 6 -11.89 -41.36 23.51
N GLN A 7 -11.89 -42.69 23.49
CA GLN A 7 -13.10 -43.49 23.59
C GLN A 7 -13.31 -43.86 25.05
N ILE A 8 -14.42 -43.42 25.64
CA ILE A 8 -14.71 -43.61 27.07
C ILE A 8 -15.95 -44.49 27.20
N GLU A 9 -15.85 -45.55 28.00
CA GLU A 9 -17.00 -46.35 28.42
C GLU A 9 -17.81 -45.57 29.46
N VAL A 10 -19.12 -45.48 29.27
CA VAL A 10 -20.04 -44.78 30.18
C VAL A 10 -21.14 -45.71 30.66
N ASP A 11 -21.63 -45.49 31.88
CA ASP A 11 -22.83 -46.18 32.37
C ASP A 11 -24.13 -45.61 31.76
N ALA A 12 -25.27 -46.21 32.07
CA ALA A 12 -26.59 -45.75 31.58
C ALA A 12 -26.97 -44.34 32.05
N HIS A 13 -26.27 -43.78 33.04
CA HIS A 13 -26.44 -42.40 33.52
C HIS A 13 -25.39 -41.44 32.93
N GLY A 14 -24.53 -41.91 32.01
CA GLY A 14 -23.50 -41.11 31.34
C GLY A 14 -22.22 -40.89 32.15
N ARG A 15 -22.02 -41.60 33.26
CA ARG A 15 -20.80 -41.46 34.07
C ARG A 15 -19.65 -42.24 33.43
N ALA A 16 -18.50 -41.58 33.28
CA ALA A 16 -17.30 -42.19 32.74
C ALA A 16 -16.78 -43.30 33.66
N LEU A 17 -16.66 -44.52 33.13
CA LEU A 17 -16.15 -45.70 33.84
C LEU A 17 -14.66 -45.91 33.56
N ARG A 18 -14.27 -45.97 32.29
CA ARG A 18 -12.87 -46.12 31.86
C ARG A 18 -12.63 -45.64 30.43
N THR A 19 -11.38 -45.33 30.11
CA THR A 19 -10.95 -45.05 28.73
C THR A 19 -10.61 -46.36 28.02
N ILE A 20 -11.27 -46.64 26.91
CA ILE A 20 -11.09 -47.84 26.06
C ILE A 20 -9.90 -47.65 25.11
N SER A 21 -9.80 -46.47 24.51
CA SER A 21 -8.71 -46.13 23.59
C SER A 21 -8.46 -44.63 23.62
N GLU A 22 -7.22 -44.23 23.35
CA GLU A 22 -6.80 -42.84 23.29
C GLU A 22 -5.88 -42.64 22.09
N LYS A 23 -6.10 -41.55 21.36
CA LYS A 23 -5.22 -41.02 20.34
C LYS A 23 -4.78 -39.63 20.81
N ASP A 24 -3.49 -39.46 21.05
CA ASP A 24 -2.93 -38.17 21.41
C ASP A 24 -3.09 -37.15 20.26
N PRO A 25 -3.32 -35.87 20.56
CA PRO A 25 -3.30 -34.83 19.54
C PRO A 25 -1.88 -34.61 19.01
N VAL A 26 -1.80 -34.20 17.75
CA VAL A 26 -0.54 -33.73 17.15
C VAL A 26 -0.53 -32.20 17.20
N PRO A 27 0.42 -31.57 17.91
CA PRO A 27 0.53 -30.11 17.95
C PRO A 27 0.63 -29.49 16.55
N GLY A 28 0.19 -28.22 16.43
CA GLY A 28 0.45 -27.44 15.22
C GLY A 28 1.94 -27.17 15.02
N HIS A 29 2.32 -26.83 13.79
CA HIS A 29 3.67 -26.34 13.52
C HIS A 29 3.89 -24.98 14.20
N SER A 30 5.12 -24.74 14.65
CA SER A 30 5.57 -23.42 15.07
C SER A 30 5.74 -22.52 13.84
N LEU A 31 5.25 -21.29 13.93
CA LEU A 31 5.41 -20.26 12.91
C LEU A 31 6.50 -19.27 13.35
N TYR A 32 7.50 -19.06 12.49
CA TYR A 32 8.55 -18.08 12.70
C TYR A 32 8.31 -16.91 11.75
N LEU A 33 8.14 -15.71 12.30
CA LEU A 33 7.89 -14.49 11.53
C LEU A 33 9.19 -13.75 11.24
N THR A 34 9.17 -12.90 10.21
CA THR A 34 10.27 -11.97 9.94
C THR A 34 10.25 -10.73 10.85
N ILE A 35 9.17 -10.51 11.60
CA ILE A 35 9.00 -9.36 12.49
C ILE A 35 10.12 -9.32 13.54
N ASP A 36 10.81 -8.19 13.63
CA ASP A 36 11.70 -7.88 14.77
C ASP A 36 10.90 -7.09 15.78
N LEU A 37 10.67 -7.68 16.96
CA LEU A 37 9.87 -7.07 18.02
C LEU A 37 10.36 -5.68 18.42
N ARG A 38 11.67 -5.44 18.45
CA ARG A 38 12.22 -4.13 18.81
C ARG A 38 11.91 -3.09 17.74
N MET A 39 11.97 -3.48 16.46
CA MET A 39 11.60 -2.59 15.36
C MET A 39 10.10 -2.27 15.37
N GLN A 40 9.27 -3.28 15.68
CA GLN A 40 7.82 -3.09 15.85
C GLN A 40 7.52 -2.08 16.97
N GLU A 41 8.11 -2.26 18.16
CA GLU A 41 7.91 -1.36 19.31
C GLU A 41 8.38 0.06 19.01
N ILE A 42 9.53 0.22 18.34
CA ILE A 42 10.01 1.53 17.90
C ILE A 42 9.03 2.14 16.90
N ALA A 43 8.57 1.38 15.90
CA ALA A 43 7.63 1.88 14.90
C ALA A 43 6.29 2.31 15.52
N GLU A 44 5.78 1.56 16.50
CA GLU A 44 4.56 1.91 17.25
C GLU A 44 4.75 3.18 18.07
N LYS A 45 5.85 3.25 18.85
CA LYS A 45 6.18 4.41 19.66
C LYS A 45 6.36 5.67 18.81
N GLU A 46 7.10 5.55 17.71
CA GLU A 46 7.35 6.67 16.81
C GLU A 46 6.06 7.08 16.11
N LEU A 47 5.19 6.16 15.68
CA LEU A 47 3.90 6.55 15.10
C LEU A 47 3.02 7.27 16.13
N GLY A 48 3.02 6.80 17.38
CA GLY A 48 2.22 7.35 18.47
C GLY A 48 0.74 7.30 18.16
N GLU A 49 -0.01 8.34 18.54
CA GLU A 49 -1.46 8.41 18.32
C GLU A 49 -1.87 8.91 16.92
N ARG A 50 -0.94 8.94 15.97
CA ARG A 50 -1.20 9.44 14.62
C ARG A 50 -1.81 8.32 13.79
N LYS A 51 -3.02 8.57 13.25
CA LYS A 51 -3.67 7.67 12.29
C LYS A 51 -2.73 7.46 11.09
N GLY A 52 -2.32 6.22 10.86
CA GLY A 52 -1.32 5.95 9.83
C GLY A 52 -0.81 4.52 9.85
N VAL A 53 0.22 4.30 9.03
CA VAL A 53 0.89 3.03 8.87
C VAL A 53 2.40 3.25 8.89
N VAL A 54 3.13 2.37 9.56
CA VAL A 54 4.58 2.26 9.44
C VAL A 54 4.89 0.83 8.98
N LEU A 55 5.67 0.73 7.91
CA LEU A 55 6.15 -0.51 7.35
C LEU A 55 7.66 -0.46 7.28
N ILE A 56 8.32 -1.49 7.79
CA ILE A 56 9.76 -1.69 7.70
C ILE A 56 9.97 -3.07 7.10
N GLY A 57 10.78 -3.16 6.06
CA GLY A 57 11.08 -4.43 5.41
C GLY A 57 12.42 -4.41 4.71
N ASP A 58 12.87 -5.60 4.34
CA ASP A 58 14.11 -5.83 3.62
C ASP A 58 13.83 -5.92 2.10
N PRO A 59 14.40 -5.02 1.29
CA PRO A 59 14.15 -4.98 -0.14
C PRO A 59 14.72 -6.17 -0.93
N TYR A 60 15.63 -6.95 -0.33
CA TYR A 60 16.25 -8.10 -0.99
C TYR A 60 15.56 -9.43 -0.67
N THR A 61 15.02 -9.57 0.55
CA THR A 61 14.34 -10.80 0.97
C THR A 61 12.81 -10.70 0.93
N GLY A 62 12.27 -9.48 0.92
CA GLY A 62 10.83 -9.23 1.05
C GLY A 62 10.30 -9.42 2.48
N GLY A 63 11.18 -9.72 3.45
CA GLY A 63 10.81 -9.86 4.85
C GLY A 63 10.28 -8.55 5.44
N ILE A 64 9.21 -8.63 6.22
CA ILE A 64 8.63 -7.49 6.93
C ILE A 64 9.12 -7.54 8.37
N PHE A 65 9.86 -6.52 8.79
CA PHE A 65 10.41 -6.42 10.14
C PHE A 65 9.48 -5.67 11.09
N ALA A 66 8.65 -4.76 10.57
CA ALA A 66 7.59 -4.12 11.34
C ALA A 66 6.39 -3.79 10.44
N LEU A 67 5.19 -3.99 10.96
CA LEU A 67 3.93 -3.56 10.35
C LEU A 67 3.03 -2.98 11.43
N VAL A 68 2.89 -1.67 11.42
CA VAL A 68 2.05 -0.92 12.36
C VAL A 68 0.89 -0.31 11.58
N SER A 69 -0.33 -0.48 12.08
CA SER A 69 -1.53 0.18 11.56
C SER A 69 -2.27 0.81 12.73
N TYR A 70 -2.34 2.14 12.76
CA TYR A 70 -2.96 2.89 13.86
C TYR A 70 -4.21 3.69 13.39
N PRO A 71 -5.27 3.77 14.22
CA PRO A 71 -5.44 3.08 15.49
C PRO A 71 -5.61 1.57 15.32
N GLY A 72 -5.14 0.83 16.33
CA GLY A 72 -5.37 -0.60 16.49
C GLY A 72 -6.27 -0.88 17.70
N PHE A 73 -6.28 -2.13 18.16
CA PHE A 73 -7.02 -2.57 19.34
C PHE A 73 -6.22 -3.67 20.05
N ASP A 74 -6.55 -3.95 21.31
CA ASP A 74 -5.95 -5.06 22.05
C ASP A 74 -6.57 -6.40 21.55
N PRO A 75 -5.80 -7.30 20.92
CA PRO A 75 -6.32 -8.56 20.44
C PRO A 75 -6.77 -9.51 21.58
N ASN A 76 -6.33 -9.29 22.82
CA ASN A 76 -6.76 -10.10 23.97
C ASN A 76 -8.27 -10.00 24.23
N LEU A 77 -8.92 -8.93 23.80
CA LEU A 77 -10.37 -8.74 23.87
C LEU A 77 -11.16 -9.85 23.17
N PHE A 78 -10.58 -10.47 22.13
CA PHE A 78 -11.23 -11.53 21.37
C PHE A 78 -10.91 -12.94 21.91
N SER A 79 -9.86 -13.10 22.72
CA SER A 79 -9.39 -14.42 23.16
C SER A 79 -10.35 -15.13 24.13
N TRP A 80 -11.10 -14.36 24.92
CA TRP A 80 -12.01 -14.89 25.95
C TRP A 80 -13.50 -14.67 25.62
N GLY A 81 -13.79 -14.14 24.43
CA GLY A 81 -15.11 -13.64 24.06
C GLY A 81 -15.23 -12.15 24.38
N ILE A 82 -15.42 -11.34 23.34
CA ILE A 82 -15.58 -9.89 23.47
C ILE A 82 -16.96 -9.56 24.02
N SER A 83 -17.06 -8.61 24.95
CA SER A 83 -18.35 -8.12 25.43
C SER A 83 -19.07 -7.33 24.33
N GLU A 84 -20.40 -7.27 24.40
CA GLU A 84 -21.18 -6.47 23.45
C GLU A 84 -20.80 -4.98 23.49
N SER A 85 -20.49 -4.44 24.68
CA SER A 85 -20.06 -3.05 24.84
C SER A 85 -18.69 -2.77 24.20
N GLU A 86 -17.70 -3.64 24.40
CA GLU A 86 -16.37 -3.54 23.77
C GLU A 86 -16.47 -3.69 22.25
N TRP A 87 -17.29 -4.64 21.77
CA TRP A 87 -17.53 -4.83 20.35
C TRP A 87 -18.16 -3.59 19.70
N ASN A 88 -19.23 -3.05 20.31
CA ASN A 88 -19.88 -1.84 19.82
C ASN A 88 -18.90 -0.65 19.82
N ARG A 89 -18.05 -0.52 20.86
CA ARG A 89 -16.98 0.50 20.91
C ARG A 89 -16.02 0.38 19.72
N LEU A 90 -15.49 -0.81 19.42
CA LEU A 90 -14.57 -1.01 18.31
C LEU A 90 -15.22 -0.84 16.94
N ARG A 91 -16.48 -1.28 16.80
CA ARG A 91 -17.25 -1.18 15.55
C ARG A 91 -17.61 0.27 15.21
N ASP A 92 -18.05 1.02 16.20
CA ASP A 92 -18.60 2.37 16.01
C ASP A 92 -17.53 3.47 16.16
N GLU A 93 -16.28 3.10 16.50
CA GLU A 93 -15.14 4.02 16.57
C GLU A 93 -14.91 4.70 15.20
N PRO A 94 -15.02 6.05 15.12
CA PRO A 94 -14.87 6.80 13.86
C PRO A 94 -13.52 6.60 13.17
N LEU A 95 -12.48 6.28 13.93
CA LEU A 95 -11.17 5.99 13.37
C LEU A 95 -11.00 4.54 12.91
N HIS A 96 -12.03 3.70 12.92
CA HIS A 96 -12.05 2.34 12.36
C HIS A 96 -10.80 1.50 12.72
N PRO A 97 -10.62 1.10 13.99
CA PRO A 97 -9.44 0.37 14.46
C PRO A 97 -9.39 -1.08 13.97
N LEU A 98 -10.52 -1.65 13.56
CA LEU A 98 -10.61 -3.01 13.01
C LEU A 98 -10.06 -3.11 11.58
N GLU A 99 -9.79 -1.98 10.91
CA GLU A 99 -9.26 -1.97 9.55
C GLU A 99 -7.73 -2.01 9.56
N ASN A 100 -7.15 -3.03 8.93
CA ASN A 100 -5.72 -3.04 8.62
C ASN A 100 -5.43 -2.07 7.46
N ARG A 101 -4.97 -0.88 7.82
CA ARG A 101 -4.66 0.19 6.85
C ARG A 101 -3.49 -0.16 5.95
N ALA A 102 -2.58 -1.02 6.39
CA ALA A 102 -1.40 -1.40 5.62
C ALA A 102 -1.76 -2.20 4.36
N THR A 103 -2.77 -3.08 4.46
CA THR A 103 -3.18 -3.98 3.37
C THR A 103 -4.52 -3.60 2.72
N ARG A 104 -5.38 -2.84 3.41
CA ARG A 104 -6.73 -2.51 2.93
C ARG A 104 -7.00 -1.01 2.77
N GLY A 105 -6.15 -0.16 3.38
CA GLY A 105 -6.24 1.28 3.19
C GLY A 105 -5.81 1.66 1.78
N GLU A 106 -6.69 2.34 1.03
CA GLU A 106 -6.43 2.78 -0.34
C GLU A 106 -6.29 4.30 -0.37
N TYR A 107 -5.13 4.77 -0.79
CA TYR A 107 -4.76 6.19 -0.75
C TYR A 107 -4.20 6.64 -2.11
N PRO A 108 -4.37 7.93 -2.48
CA PRO A 108 -3.61 8.49 -3.60
C PRO A 108 -2.11 8.32 -3.39
N LEU A 109 -1.40 7.99 -4.47
CA LEU A 109 0.05 7.75 -4.44
C LEU A 109 0.83 9.02 -4.08
N GLY A 110 0.27 10.17 -4.46
CA GLY A 110 0.93 11.46 -4.37
C GLY A 110 2.27 11.48 -5.10
N SER A 111 3.16 12.37 -4.64
CA SER A 111 4.45 12.59 -5.29
C SER A 111 5.35 11.36 -5.32
N ALA A 112 5.06 10.30 -4.56
CA ALA A 112 5.80 9.05 -4.63
C ALA A 112 5.68 8.37 -6.00
N ILE A 113 4.69 8.70 -6.84
CA ILE A 113 4.66 8.19 -8.23
C ILE A 113 5.85 8.69 -9.07
N LYS A 114 6.47 9.82 -8.68
CA LYS A 114 7.46 10.52 -9.50
C LYS A 114 8.66 9.64 -9.80
N VAL A 115 9.04 8.72 -8.89
CA VAL A 115 10.10 7.73 -9.14
C VAL A 115 9.69 6.74 -10.25
N ILE A 116 8.43 6.31 -10.28
CA ILE A 116 7.90 5.43 -11.33
C ILE A 116 7.86 6.16 -12.67
N THR A 117 7.30 7.37 -12.70
CA THR A 117 7.19 8.19 -13.92
C THR A 117 8.57 8.56 -14.47
N ALA A 118 9.52 8.91 -13.60
CA ALA A 118 10.91 9.19 -13.98
C ALA A 118 11.60 7.96 -14.57
N SER A 119 11.50 6.81 -13.89
CA SER A 119 12.08 5.54 -14.36
C SER A 119 11.52 5.15 -15.72
N ALA A 120 10.20 5.24 -15.89
CA ALA A 120 9.53 4.97 -17.16
C ALA A 120 9.98 5.89 -18.30
N ALA A 121 10.17 7.18 -18.00
CA ALA A 121 10.56 8.14 -19.02
C ALA A 121 12.02 7.98 -19.46
N LEU A 122 12.91 7.64 -18.53
CA LEU A 122 14.31 7.31 -18.86
C LEU A 122 14.39 6.01 -19.67
N GLU A 123 13.71 4.95 -19.23
CA GLU A 123 13.72 3.64 -19.90
C GLU A 123 13.13 3.70 -21.32
N GLU A 124 12.07 4.47 -21.51
CA GLU A 124 11.44 4.66 -22.84
C GLU A 124 12.15 5.71 -23.70
N GLY A 125 13.27 6.30 -23.24
CA GLY A 125 14.03 7.32 -23.95
C GLY A 125 13.26 8.63 -24.22
N ILE A 126 12.27 8.94 -23.38
CA ILE A 126 11.46 10.16 -23.48
C ILE A 126 12.23 11.40 -23.01
N ILE A 127 13.15 11.19 -22.07
CA ILE A 127 14.09 12.19 -21.60
C ILE A 127 15.49 11.59 -21.38
N SER A 128 16.51 12.45 -21.44
CA SER A 128 17.84 12.22 -20.90
C SER A 128 17.97 12.81 -19.48
N LYS A 129 19.12 12.62 -18.80
CA LYS A 129 19.36 13.25 -17.49
C LYS A 129 19.67 14.74 -17.63
N GLU A 130 20.12 15.14 -18.81
CA GLU A 130 20.53 16.48 -19.18
C GLU A 130 19.33 17.35 -19.60
N ASP A 131 18.20 16.72 -19.95
CA ASP A 131 16.99 17.43 -20.34
C ASP A 131 16.42 18.25 -19.19
N THR A 132 16.14 19.52 -19.48
CA THR A 132 15.55 20.48 -18.55
C THR A 132 14.12 20.82 -18.95
N PHE A 133 13.28 21.13 -17.95
CA PHE A 133 11.99 21.80 -18.16
C PHE A 133 11.89 23.06 -17.31
N PHE A 134 11.26 24.09 -17.88
CA PHE A 134 10.94 25.29 -17.14
C PHE A 134 9.70 25.09 -16.25
N CYS A 135 9.81 25.50 -14.99
CA CYS A 135 8.74 25.54 -14.01
C CYS A 135 8.50 26.97 -13.55
N GLY A 136 7.46 27.62 -14.09
CA GLY A 136 6.95 28.92 -13.64
C GLY A 136 5.84 28.83 -12.59
N GLY A 137 5.79 27.75 -11.81
CA GLY A 137 4.82 27.55 -10.73
C GLY A 137 3.40 27.14 -11.16
N ASN A 138 3.09 27.19 -12.46
CA ASN A 138 1.83 26.70 -13.01
C ASN A 138 2.02 26.06 -14.39
N PHE A 139 1.02 25.30 -14.82
CA PHE A 139 1.00 24.63 -16.13
C PHE A 139 -0.41 24.67 -16.71
N THR A 140 -0.56 25.21 -17.92
CA THR A 140 -1.86 25.38 -18.56
C THR A 140 -2.05 24.34 -19.65
N ILE A 141 -3.20 23.66 -19.63
CA ILE A 141 -3.62 22.75 -20.70
C ILE A 141 -5.08 23.04 -21.08
N GLY A 142 -5.30 23.39 -22.34
CA GLY A 142 -6.60 23.87 -22.81
C GLY A 142 -7.02 25.12 -22.02
N ASN A 143 -8.19 25.05 -21.39
CA ASN A 143 -8.75 26.11 -20.55
C ASN A 143 -8.52 25.92 -19.05
N ARG A 144 -7.62 25.00 -18.64
CA ARG A 144 -7.36 24.69 -17.23
C ARG A 144 -5.93 24.99 -16.83
N VAL A 145 -5.78 25.57 -15.63
CA VAL A 145 -4.49 25.85 -14.99
C VAL A 145 -4.27 24.83 -13.86
N PHE A 146 -3.15 24.13 -13.93
CA PHE A 146 -2.68 23.21 -12.90
C PHE A 146 -1.55 23.87 -12.13
N LYS A 147 -1.74 24.08 -10.82
CA LYS A 147 -0.75 24.73 -9.98
C LYS A 147 0.36 23.75 -9.58
N GLY A 148 1.59 24.25 -9.53
CA GLY A 148 2.66 23.66 -8.75
C GLY A 148 2.43 23.91 -7.25
N TRP A 149 3.18 23.22 -6.39
CA TRP A 149 3.14 23.48 -4.96
C TRP A 149 3.90 24.75 -4.56
N LYS A 150 4.82 25.21 -5.42
CA LYS A 150 5.62 26.42 -5.26
C LYS A 150 5.15 27.46 -6.30
N GLU A 151 4.60 28.58 -5.83
CA GLU A 151 3.88 29.55 -6.68
C GLU A 151 4.81 30.29 -7.65
N GLU A 152 6.00 30.66 -7.19
CA GLU A 152 7.05 31.29 -7.96
C GLU A 152 7.76 30.32 -8.93
N GLY A 153 7.52 29.02 -8.76
CA GLY A 153 8.14 27.97 -9.56
C GLY A 153 9.57 27.63 -9.14
N HIS A 154 10.21 26.83 -9.98
CA HIS A 154 11.57 26.32 -9.75
C HIS A 154 12.57 26.82 -10.80
N GLY A 155 12.11 27.63 -11.77
CA GLY A 155 12.93 28.02 -12.91
C GLY A 155 13.19 26.83 -13.83
N GLU A 156 14.33 26.84 -14.51
CA GLU A 156 14.77 25.73 -15.33
C GLU A 156 15.41 24.65 -14.47
N ILE A 157 14.85 23.44 -14.49
CA ILE A 157 15.32 22.31 -13.68
C ILE A 157 15.42 21.02 -14.50
N ASN A 158 16.40 20.19 -14.15
CA ASN A 158 16.54 18.84 -14.68
C ASN A 158 15.76 17.80 -13.85
N LEU A 159 15.85 16.52 -14.24
CA LEU A 159 15.14 15.42 -13.56
C LEU A 159 15.54 15.28 -12.08
N GLU A 160 16.84 15.37 -11.78
CA GLU A 160 17.36 15.24 -10.42
C GLU A 160 16.78 16.32 -9.50
N GLN A 161 16.87 17.57 -9.93
CA GLN A 161 16.28 18.72 -9.23
C GLN A 161 14.76 18.58 -9.10
N ALA A 162 14.08 18.04 -10.13
CA ALA A 162 12.64 17.81 -10.09
C ALA A 162 12.24 16.75 -9.06
N ILE A 163 13.07 15.72 -8.83
CA ILE A 163 12.86 14.74 -7.75
C ILE A 163 13.15 15.38 -6.39
N ILE A 164 14.28 16.07 -6.22
CA ILE A 164 14.68 16.73 -4.97
C ILE A 164 13.60 17.72 -4.50
N HIS A 165 13.11 18.56 -5.41
CA HIS A 165 12.10 19.57 -5.10
C HIS A 165 10.66 19.08 -5.34
N SER A 166 10.47 17.81 -5.70
CA SER A 166 9.16 17.25 -6.01
C SER A 166 8.35 18.16 -6.96
N CYS A 167 8.96 18.65 -8.04
CA CYS A 167 8.39 19.70 -8.88
C CYS A 167 7.21 19.19 -9.73
N ASN A 168 5.99 19.61 -9.40
CA ASN A 168 4.79 19.15 -10.11
C ASN A 168 4.80 19.53 -11.60
N VAL A 169 5.19 20.78 -11.94
CA VAL A 169 5.15 21.28 -13.33
C VAL A 169 6.11 20.50 -14.24
N TYR A 170 7.25 20.06 -13.72
CA TYR A 170 8.14 19.15 -14.44
C TYR A 170 7.43 17.82 -14.76
N PHE A 171 6.79 17.21 -13.76
CA PHE A 171 6.08 15.94 -13.93
C PHE A 171 4.76 16.07 -14.72
N TYR A 172 4.14 17.25 -14.78
CA TYR A 172 3.03 17.52 -15.69
C TYR A 172 3.48 17.43 -17.14
N GLN A 173 4.58 18.11 -17.48
CA GLN A 173 5.18 18.08 -18.81
C GLN A 173 5.66 16.68 -19.18
N LEU A 174 6.43 16.04 -18.28
CA LEU A 174 6.94 14.69 -18.48
C LEU A 174 5.81 13.67 -18.67
N GLY A 175 4.78 13.75 -17.81
CA GLY A 175 3.63 12.85 -17.86
C GLY A 175 2.85 12.94 -19.16
N LEU A 176 2.70 14.14 -19.72
CA LEU A 176 2.05 14.32 -21.03
C LEU A 176 2.89 13.73 -22.18
N ARG A 177 4.21 13.90 -22.15
CA ARG A 177 5.13 13.32 -23.15
C ARG A 177 5.16 11.79 -23.08
N LEU A 178 5.21 11.25 -21.85
CA LEU A 178 5.24 9.80 -21.62
C LEU A 178 3.89 9.15 -21.95
N GLY A 179 2.79 9.79 -21.54
CA GLY A 179 1.42 9.35 -21.78
C GLY A 179 0.92 8.28 -20.80
N VAL A 180 -0.39 8.32 -20.53
CA VAL A 180 -1.06 7.45 -19.55
C VAL A 180 -0.78 5.96 -19.72
N LYS A 181 -0.74 5.45 -20.96
CA LYS A 181 -0.54 4.01 -21.20
C LYS A 181 0.79 3.51 -20.64
N ARG A 182 1.87 4.28 -20.84
CA ARG A 182 3.20 3.95 -20.31
C ARG A 182 3.24 4.14 -18.79
N ILE A 183 2.71 5.26 -18.26
CA ILE A 183 2.66 5.48 -16.80
C ILE A 183 1.99 4.30 -16.08
N ILE A 184 0.83 3.86 -16.57
CA ILE A 184 0.08 2.74 -15.96
C ILE A 184 0.81 1.40 -16.15
N ARG A 185 1.42 1.16 -17.32
CA ARG A 185 2.25 -0.04 -17.55
C ARG A 185 3.37 -0.13 -16.53
N TYR A 186 4.15 0.94 -16.35
CA TYR A 186 5.26 0.94 -15.40
C TYR A 186 4.76 0.87 -13.96
N ALA A 187 3.69 1.59 -13.59
CA ALA A 187 3.08 1.42 -12.26
C ALA A 187 2.72 -0.05 -11.97
N SER A 188 2.20 -0.78 -12.95
CA SER A 188 1.92 -2.21 -12.82
C SER A 188 3.18 -3.07 -12.71
N LEU A 189 4.25 -2.74 -13.45
CA LEU A 189 5.56 -3.41 -13.34
C LEU A 189 6.21 -3.20 -11.97
N PHE A 190 5.97 -2.04 -11.33
CA PHE A 190 6.35 -1.77 -9.94
C PHE A 190 5.46 -2.48 -8.90
N GLY A 191 4.52 -3.32 -9.34
CA GLY A 191 3.67 -4.12 -8.46
C GLY A 191 2.35 -3.46 -8.04
N LEU A 192 2.03 -2.27 -8.56
CA LEU A 192 0.76 -1.59 -8.25
C LEU A 192 -0.43 -2.20 -9.00
N GLY A 193 -1.63 -2.02 -8.45
CA GLY A 193 -2.89 -2.45 -9.07
C GLY A 193 -3.22 -3.93 -8.92
N LYS A 194 -2.46 -4.66 -8.10
CA LYS A 194 -2.71 -6.07 -7.73
C LYS A 194 -2.28 -6.32 -6.29
N PRO A 195 -2.85 -7.33 -5.60
CA PRO A 195 -2.37 -7.75 -4.29
C PRO A 195 -0.87 -8.07 -4.34
N THR A 196 -0.14 -7.65 -3.32
CA THR A 196 1.30 -7.88 -3.17
C THR A 196 1.64 -9.34 -2.90
N GLY A 197 0.69 -10.10 -2.35
CA GLY A 197 0.89 -11.51 -1.97
C GLY A 197 1.35 -11.69 -0.52
N ILE A 198 1.24 -10.66 0.31
CA ILE A 198 1.50 -10.75 1.75
C ILE A 198 0.59 -11.79 2.42
N ASP A 199 1.13 -12.52 3.38
CA ASP A 199 0.51 -13.66 4.08
C ASP A 199 -0.46 -13.26 5.22
N LEU A 200 -1.17 -12.14 5.05
CA LEU A 200 -2.13 -11.59 6.03
C LEU A 200 -3.60 -11.74 5.62
N GLY A 201 -3.87 -12.57 4.60
CA GLY A 201 -5.21 -12.84 4.11
C GLY A 201 -5.73 -11.75 3.18
N SER A 202 -6.69 -10.94 3.64
CA SER A 202 -7.41 -10.00 2.75
C SER A 202 -6.60 -8.73 2.48
N GLU A 203 -6.30 -8.52 1.21
CA GLU A 203 -5.57 -7.38 0.69
C GLU A 203 -6.38 -6.68 -0.41
N LYS A 204 -6.38 -5.34 -0.43
CA LYS A 204 -6.97 -4.59 -1.53
C LYS A 204 -5.96 -4.42 -2.66
N PRO A 205 -6.39 -4.50 -3.93
CA PRO A 205 -5.50 -4.38 -5.07
C PRO A 205 -5.05 -2.94 -5.35
N GLY A 206 -5.63 -1.93 -4.68
CA GLY A 206 -5.53 -0.56 -5.15
C GLY A 206 -6.27 -0.36 -6.47
N PHE A 207 -5.98 0.73 -7.16
CA PHE A 207 -6.62 1.05 -8.42
C PHE A 207 -5.68 1.82 -9.37
N LEU A 208 -5.43 1.23 -10.53
CA LEU A 208 -4.72 1.86 -11.64
C LEU A 208 -5.71 2.30 -12.72
N PRO A 209 -5.91 3.62 -12.94
CA PRO A 209 -6.93 4.10 -13.84
C PRO A 209 -6.55 3.91 -15.31
N THR A 210 -7.51 3.46 -16.13
CA THR A 210 -7.33 3.31 -17.57
C THR A 210 -8.31 4.18 -18.35
N ARG A 211 -8.02 4.40 -19.63
CA ARG A 211 -8.93 5.12 -20.55
C ARG A 211 -10.30 4.43 -20.64
N ASP A 212 -10.29 3.10 -20.75
CA ASP A 212 -11.51 2.30 -20.87
C ASP A 212 -12.31 2.31 -19.57
N TRP A 213 -11.63 2.25 -18.41
CA TRP A 213 -12.29 2.40 -17.13
C TRP A 213 -13.01 3.75 -17.03
N LYS A 214 -12.34 4.86 -17.39
CA LYS A 214 -12.93 6.20 -17.30
C LYS A 214 -14.14 6.32 -18.22
N LYS A 215 -14.01 5.84 -19.46
CA LYS A 215 -15.13 5.82 -20.42
C LYS A 215 -16.33 5.03 -19.89
N LYS A 216 -16.09 3.85 -19.30
CA LYS A 216 -17.14 2.98 -18.77
C LYS A 216 -17.82 3.54 -17.51
N HIS A 217 -17.06 4.10 -16.57
CA HIS A 217 -17.58 4.46 -15.23
C HIS A 217 -17.89 5.95 -15.06
N LYS A 218 -17.30 6.82 -15.89
CA LYS A 218 -17.51 8.27 -15.86
C LYS A 218 -18.22 8.79 -17.11
N GLY A 219 -18.39 7.97 -18.16
CA GLY A 219 -19.00 8.39 -19.42
C GLY A 219 -18.14 9.37 -20.22
N GLU A 220 -16.87 9.54 -19.84
CA GLU A 220 -15.97 10.54 -20.43
C GLU A 220 -14.73 9.91 -21.04
N ALA A 221 -14.21 10.54 -22.10
CA ALA A 221 -12.89 10.21 -22.63
C ALA A 221 -11.78 10.59 -21.63
N TRP A 222 -10.60 10.00 -21.82
CA TRP A 222 -9.39 10.40 -21.10
C TRP A 222 -8.79 11.65 -21.73
N TYR A 223 -8.66 12.71 -20.94
CA TYR A 223 -8.13 14.00 -21.36
C TYR A 223 -6.70 14.20 -20.85
N GLY A 224 -5.99 15.19 -21.42
CA GLY A 224 -4.63 15.52 -20.98
C GLY A 224 -4.56 15.88 -19.49
N GLY A 225 -5.58 16.56 -18.95
CA GLY A 225 -5.67 16.89 -17.53
C GLY A 225 -5.73 15.67 -16.60
N ASP A 226 -6.30 14.54 -17.07
CA ASP A 226 -6.28 13.29 -16.31
C ASP A 226 -4.85 12.73 -16.22
N THR A 227 -4.08 12.81 -17.32
CA THR A 227 -2.67 12.43 -17.34
C THR A 227 -1.82 13.33 -16.43
N VAL A 228 -2.10 14.63 -16.41
CA VAL A 228 -1.40 15.61 -15.56
C VAL A 228 -1.62 15.31 -14.07
N ASN A 229 -2.84 14.98 -13.65
CA ASN A 229 -3.10 14.55 -12.27
C ASN A 229 -2.43 13.21 -11.96
N LEU A 230 -2.54 12.25 -12.87
CA LEU A 230 -1.93 10.94 -12.70
C LEU A 230 -0.41 11.04 -12.55
N SER A 231 0.27 11.90 -13.30
CA SER A 231 1.74 11.98 -13.28
C SER A 231 2.34 12.48 -11.96
N ILE A 232 1.51 13.03 -11.08
CA ILE A 232 1.86 13.39 -9.69
C ILE A 232 1.14 12.52 -8.65
N GLY A 233 0.57 11.39 -9.07
CA GLY A 233 0.01 10.36 -8.20
C GLY A 233 -1.34 10.73 -7.62
N GLN A 234 -2.04 11.65 -8.28
CA GLN A 234 -3.34 12.16 -7.90
C GLN A 234 -4.41 11.72 -8.91
N GLY A 235 -5.64 12.19 -8.70
CA GLY A 235 -6.78 11.85 -9.54
C GLY A 235 -7.36 10.51 -9.11
N TYR A 236 -7.36 9.54 -10.03
CA TYR A 236 -8.05 8.27 -9.81
C TYR A 236 -7.14 7.16 -9.26
N ILE A 237 -5.82 7.33 -9.25
CA ILE A 237 -4.94 6.27 -8.76
C ILE A 237 -5.09 6.08 -7.24
N LEU A 238 -5.19 4.82 -6.81
CA LEU A 238 -5.18 4.43 -5.40
C LEU A 238 -4.20 3.28 -5.21
N VAL A 239 -3.53 3.24 -4.06
CA VAL A 239 -2.65 2.13 -3.68
C VAL A 239 -2.76 1.84 -2.19
N THR A 240 -2.25 0.69 -1.78
CA THR A 240 -2.06 0.34 -0.38
C THR A 240 -0.65 0.67 0.10
N PRO A 241 -0.45 0.92 1.42
CA PRO A 241 0.89 1.09 1.99
C PRO A 241 1.82 -0.09 1.75
N VAL A 242 1.32 -1.34 1.75
CA VAL A 242 2.14 -2.51 1.43
C VAL A 242 2.60 -2.53 -0.04
N GLN A 243 1.78 -2.04 -0.97
CA GLN A 243 2.23 -1.81 -2.35
C GLN A 243 3.34 -0.76 -2.41
N MET A 244 3.29 0.27 -1.56
CA MET A 244 4.37 1.27 -1.49
C MET A 244 5.69 0.71 -0.95
N LEU A 245 5.63 -0.24 -0.01
CA LEU A 245 6.82 -0.97 0.43
C LEU A 245 7.47 -1.72 -0.75
N LYS A 246 6.67 -2.34 -1.63
CA LYS A 246 7.19 -2.95 -2.87
C LYS A 246 7.81 -1.92 -3.81
N VAL A 247 7.15 -0.79 -4.05
CA VAL A 247 7.68 0.27 -4.94
C VAL A 247 9.07 0.72 -4.49
N ILE A 248 9.25 1.03 -3.21
CA ILE A 248 10.57 1.49 -2.72
C ILE A 248 11.59 0.35 -2.71
N SER A 249 11.15 -0.89 -2.49
CA SER A 249 12.04 -2.07 -2.53
C SER A 249 12.62 -2.30 -3.92
N VAL A 250 11.79 -2.19 -4.97
CA VAL A 250 12.22 -2.29 -6.38
C VAL A 250 13.29 -1.24 -6.70
N ILE A 251 13.14 -0.01 -6.18
CA ILE A 251 14.16 1.03 -6.36
C ILE A 251 15.45 0.66 -5.62
N ALA A 252 15.34 0.20 -4.38
CA ALA A 252 16.48 -0.11 -3.52
C ALA A 252 17.28 -1.34 -3.99
N ASN A 253 16.62 -2.34 -4.59
CA ASN A 253 17.25 -3.59 -5.00
C ASN A 253 17.65 -3.65 -6.49
N GLY A 254 17.48 -2.55 -7.24
CA GLY A 254 17.92 -2.46 -8.64
C GLY A 254 16.92 -2.98 -9.67
N GLY A 255 15.63 -3.02 -9.34
CA GLY A 255 14.54 -3.30 -10.29
C GLY A 255 13.88 -4.68 -10.13
N TYR A 256 14.18 -5.42 -9.05
CA TYR A 256 13.63 -6.75 -8.81
C TYR A 256 12.35 -6.67 -7.97
N LEU A 257 11.35 -7.47 -8.33
CA LEU A 257 10.03 -7.54 -7.67
C LEU A 257 9.74 -8.95 -7.15
#